data_AF-A0A7L4RG25-F1
#
_entry.id   AF-A0A7L4RG25-F1
#
_cell.length_a   1.000
_cell.length_b   1.000
_cell.length_c   1.000
_cell.angle_alpha   90.00
_cell.angle_beta   90.00
_cell.angle_gamma   90.00
#
_symmetry.space_group_name_H-M   'P 1'
#
loop_
_entity.id
_entity.type
_entity.pdbx_description
1 polymer ?
#
loop_
_entity_poly.entity_id
_entity_poly.type
_entity_poly.pdbx_seq_one_letter_code
_entity_poly.pdbx_strand_id
1 'polypeptide(L)' 'MLLYMFDLKIKGAKPYNQLKRRFYYHLGRSRIGNKPWKTKSVIAVEDDLEEEADAFFKQFKGFVEVYKARVESVVEVTKP' A
#
# COMPACT_ATOMS: atom_id res chain seq x y z
N MET A 1 4.14 6.94 -12.91
CA MET A 1 3.36 6.59 -11.71
C MET A 1 3.47 5.11 -11.45
N LEU A 2 3.45 4.72 -10.18
CA LEU A 2 3.52 3.32 -9.75
C LEU A 2 2.29 2.95 -8.93
N LEU A 3 1.77 1.75 -9.15
CA LEU A 3 0.77 1.12 -8.32
C LEU A 3 1.41 0.01 -7.49
N TYR A 4 1.18 0.07 -6.18
CA TYR A 4 1.49 -1.00 -5.25
C TYR A 4 0.19 -1.68 -4.85
N MET A 5 -0.01 -2.90 -5.32
CA MET A 5 -1.11 -3.77 -4.94
C MET A 5 -0.64 -4.69 -3.83
N PHE A 6 -1.32 -4.68 -2.68
CA PHE A 6 -0.85 -5.41 -1.51
C PHE A 6 -1.96 -6.17 -0.80
N ASP A 7 -1.55 -7.26 -0.14
CA ASP A 7 -2.41 -8.05 0.74
C ASP A 7 -1.69 -8.39 2.05
N LEU A 8 -2.39 -8.28 3.17
CA LEU A 8 -1.86 -8.56 4.50
C LEU A 8 -2.01 -10.06 4.79
N LYS A 9 -0.91 -10.80 4.77
CA LYS A 9 -0.88 -12.25 4.97
C LYS A 9 -0.49 -12.61 6.42
N ILE A 10 -1.48 -12.81 7.27
CA ILE A 10 -1.26 -13.41 8.60
C ILE A 10 -2.48 -14.21 9.05
N LYS A 11 -2.24 -15.36 9.70
CA LYS A 11 -3.32 -16.23 10.20
C LYS A 11 -3.83 -15.72 11.56
N GLY A 12 -5.16 -15.79 11.73
CA GLY A 12 -5.85 -15.43 12.97
C GLY A 12 -6.29 -13.97 13.05
N ALA A 13 -7.52 -13.76 13.56
CA ALA A 13 -8.16 -12.44 13.58
C ALA A 13 -7.41 -11.40 14.45
N LYS A 14 -6.90 -11.81 15.62
CA LYS A 14 -6.18 -10.90 16.53
C LYS A 14 -4.81 -10.48 15.95
N PRO A 15 -3.92 -11.39 15.50
CA PRO A 15 -2.69 -11.02 14.80
C PRO A 15 -2.94 -10.18 13.54
N TYR A 16 -3.97 -10.52 12.76
CA TYR A 16 -4.36 -9.74 11.57
C TYR A 16 -4.70 -8.28 11.92
N ASN A 17 -5.55 -8.06 12.93
CA ASN A 17 -5.90 -6.71 13.33
C ASN A 17 -4.72 -5.91 13.90
N GLN A 18 -3.77 -6.58 14.57
CA GLN A 18 -2.55 -5.94 15.04
C GLN A 18 -1.65 -5.53 13.86
N LEU A 19 -1.41 -6.43 12.90
CA LEU A 19 -0.66 -6.15 11.68
C LEU A 19 -1.31 -5.00 10.90
N LYS A 20 -2.64 -5.06 10.72
CA LYS A 20 -3.43 -4.03 10.04
C LYS A 20 -3.24 -2.66 10.69
N ARG A 21 -3.39 -2.56 12.01
CA ARG A 21 -3.20 -1.30 12.76
C ARG A 21 -1.77 -0.77 12.60
N ARG A 22 -0.77 -1.63 12.74
CA ARG A 22 0.64 -1.26 12.54
C ARG A 22 0.86 -0.74 11.12
N PHE A 23 0.44 -1.50 10.10
CA PHE A 23 0.60 -1.12 8.70
C PHE A 23 0.00 0.25 8.41
N TYR A 24 -1.26 0.49 8.75
CA TYR A 24 -1.91 1.78 8.47
C TYR A 24 -1.38 2.94 9.32
N TYR A 25 -0.90 2.67 10.54
CA TYR A 25 -0.25 3.69 11.35
C TYR A 25 1.07 4.16 10.73
N HIS A 26 1.92 3.23 10.28
CA HIS A 26 3.15 3.58 9.57
C HIS A 26 2.84 4.24 8.21
N LEU A 27 1.84 3.73 7.49
CA LEU A 27 1.41 4.32 6.22
C LEU A 27 0.97 5.77 6.43
N GLY A 28 0.11 6.05 7.40
CA GLY A 28 -0.36 7.41 7.70
C GLY A 28 0.73 8.39 8.15
N ARG A 29 1.90 7.89 8.53
CA ARG A 29 3.09 8.71 8.90
C ARG A 29 4.10 8.86 7.76
N SER A 30 3.92 8.12 6.67
CA SER A 30 4.80 8.15 5.51
C SER A 30 4.32 9.17 4.48
N ARG A 31 5.23 9.64 3.61
CA ARG A 31 4.87 10.54 2.51
C ARG A 31 3.95 9.86 1.48
N ILE A 32 4.10 8.55 1.29
CA ILE A 32 3.22 7.74 0.40
C ILE A 32 1.78 7.68 0.92
N GLY A 33 1.57 7.76 2.24
CA GLY A 33 0.25 7.70 2.85
C GLY A 33 -0.49 9.03 2.91
N ASN A 34 0.03 10.13 2.36
CA ASN A 34 -0.70 11.41 2.31
C ASN A 34 -1.38 11.66 0.95
N LYS A 35 -1.28 10.73 0.00
CA LYS A 35 -1.85 10.87 -1.34
C LYS A 35 -3.33 10.40 -1.38
N PRO A 36 -4.15 10.94 -2.31
CA PRO A 36 -5.60 10.72 -2.32
C PRO A 36 -6.05 9.30 -2.72
N TRP A 37 -5.17 8.50 -3.34
CA TRP A 37 -5.50 7.23 -3.99
C TRP A 37 -5.49 6.01 -3.05
N LYS A 38 -6.05 6.15 -1.84
CA LYS A 38 -6.08 5.06 -0.86
C LYS A 38 -7.28 4.15 -1.09
N THR A 39 -7.09 3.11 -1.89
CA THR A 39 -8.01 1.96 -1.81
C THR A 39 -7.54 1.01 -0.70
N LYS A 40 -8.37 0.03 -0.33
CA LYS A 40 -8.03 -0.90 0.78
C LYS A 40 -6.74 -1.70 0.52
N SER A 41 -6.41 -1.95 -0.73
CA SER A 41 -5.34 -2.87 -1.16
C SER A 41 -4.46 -2.33 -2.29
N VAL A 42 -4.62 -1.06 -2.67
CA VAL A 42 -3.80 -0.41 -3.69
C VAL A 42 -3.37 0.96 -3.21
N ILE A 43 -2.09 1.26 -3.37
CA ILE A 43 -1.49 2.58 -3.16
C ILE A 43 -0.90 3.02 -4.49
N ALA A 44 -1.33 4.18 -5.00
CA ALA A 44 -0.67 4.85 -6.11
C ALA A 44 0.39 5.81 -5.55
N VAL A 45 1.59 5.77 -6.13
CA VAL A 45 2.69 6.69 -5.79
C VAL A 45 3.25 7.33 -7.06
N GLU A 46 3.69 8.59 -6.91
CA GLU A 46 4.49 9.28 -7.90
C GLU A 46 5.88 8.62 -8.02
N ASP A 47 6.54 8.81 -9.17
CA ASP A 47 7.79 8.12 -9.46
C ASP A 47 8.95 8.59 -8.54
N ASP A 48 8.88 9.81 -8.02
CA ASP A 48 9.84 10.35 -7.04
C ASP A 48 9.76 9.69 -5.66
N LEU A 49 8.65 8.99 -5.35
CA LEU A 49 8.44 8.26 -4.10
C LEU A 49 8.68 6.76 -4.24
N GLU A 50 9.22 6.29 -5.37
CA GLU A 50 9.45 4.87 -5.65
C GLU A 50 10.31 4.20 -4.57
N GLU A 51 11.45 4.81 -4.22
CA GLU A 51 12.37 4.26 -3.23
C GLU A 51 11.77 4.22 -1.82
N GLU A 52 11.02 5.26 -1.44
CA GLU A 52 10.33 5.32 -0.16
C GLU A 52 9.23 4.26 -0.06
N ALA A 53 8.49 4.04 -1.15
CA ALA A 53 7.47 3.00 -1.23
C ALA A 53 8.09 1.59 -1.13
N ASP A 54 9.16 1.33 -1.87
CA ASP A 54 9.90 0.07 -1.80
C ASP A 54 10.45 -0.17 -0.38
N ALA A 55 11.01 0.87 0.25
CA ALA A 55 11.49 0.80 1.63
C ALA A 55 10.36 0.54 2.64
N PHE A 56 9.21 1.17 2.47
CA PHE A 56 8.03 0.94 3.30
C PHE A 56 7.59 -0.53 3.24
N PHE A 57 7.40 -1.10 2.04
CA PHE A 57 6.97 -2.49 1.91
C PHE A 57 8.01 -3.52 2.39
N LYS A 58 9.31 -3.21 2.24
CA LYS A 58 10.38 -4.05 2.81
C LYS A 58 10.27 -4.22 4.32
N GLN A 59 9.78 -3.22 5.07
CA GLN A 59 9.56 -3.31 6.52
C GLN A 59 8.50 -4.36 6.91
N PHE A 60 7.63 -4.72 5.96
CA PHE A 60 6.56 -5.70 6.16
C PHE A 60 6.81 -7.01 5.42
N LYS A 61 8.04 -7.28 4.98
CA LYS A 61 8.43 -8.52 4.32
C LYS A 61 8.02 -9.73 5.16
N GLY A 62 7.34 -10.69 4.52
CA GLY A 62 6.83 -11.91 5.17
C GLY A 62 5.46 -11.75 5.82
N PHE A 63 4.95 -10.52 5.99
CA PHE A 63 3.60 -10.23 6.48
C PHE A 63 2.70 -9.60 5.41
N VAL A 64 3.29 -9.03 4.37
CA VAL A 64 2.59 -8.37 3.27
C VAL A 64 3.11 -8.91 1.96
N GLU A 65 2.19 -9.39 1.15
CA GLU A 65 2.42 -9.69 -0.25
C GLU A 65 2.19 -8.40 -1.05
N VAL A 66 3.12 -8.04 -1.92
CA VAL A 66 3.05 -6.78 -2.67
C VAL A 66 3.50 -6.99 -4.11
N TYR A 67 2.74 -6.42 -5.03
CA TYR A 67 3.04 -6.34 -6.45
C TYR A 67 3.16 -4.88 -6.85
N LYS A 68 4.10 -4.58 -7.75
CA LYS A 68 4.40 -3.25 -8.23
C LYS A 68 4.18 -3.20 -9.74
N ALA A 69 3.43 -2.22 -10.20
CA ALA A 69 3.17 -1.99 -11.62
C ALA A 69 3.44 -0.53 -11.97
N ARG A 70 4.16 -0.29 -13.07
CA ARG A 70 4.28 1.04 -13.66
C ARG A 70 3.11 1.27 -14.59
N VAL A 71 2.43 2.40 -14.43
CA VAL A 71 1.23 2.74 -15.19
C VAL A 71 1.34 4.17 -15.71
N GLU A 72 0.76 4.40 -16.87
CA GLU A 72 0.65 5.74 -17.46
C GLU A 72 -0.50 6.52 -16.82
N SER A 73 -1.64 5.86 -16.62
CA SER A 73 -2.84 6.47 -16.05
C SER A 73 -3.67 5.47 -15.24
N VAL A 74 -4.50 6.00 -14.34
CA VAL A 74 -5.52 5.25 -13.61
C VAL A 74 -6.82 6.01 -13.77
N VAL A 75 -7.87 5.28 -14.13
CA VAL A 75 -9.22 5.83 -14.33
C VAL A 75 -10.13 5.20 -13.29
N GLU A 76 -10.80 6.03 -12.50
CA GLU A 76 -11.88 5.56 -11.63
C GLU A 76 -13.10 5.26 -12.50
N VAL A 77 -13.54 3.99 -12.50
CA VAL A 77 -14.77 3.56 -13.17
C VAL A 77 -15.88 3.54 -12.14
N THR A 78 -16.38 4.70 -11.76
CA THR A 78 -17.60 4.78 -10.96
C THR A 78 -18.76 4.31 -11.82
N LYS A 79 -19.57 3.35 -11.35
CA LYS A 79 -20.95 3.25 -11.81
C LYS A 79 -21.74 4.40 -11.17
N PRO A 80 -22.65 5.06 -11.90
CA PRO A 80 -23.58 6.03 -11.33
C PRO A 80 -24.47 5.38 -10.26
#